data_AF-A0A973CV62-F1
#
_entry.id   AF-A0A973CV62-F1
#
_cell.length_a   1.000
_cell.length_b   1.000
_cell.length_c   1.000
_cell.angle_alpha   90.00
_cell.angle_beta   90.00
_cell.angle_gamma   90.00
#
_symmetry.space_group_name_H-M   'P 1'
#
loop_
_entity.id
_entity.type
_entity.pdbx_description
1 polymer ?
#
loop_
_entity_poly.entity_id
_entity_poly.type
_entity_poly.pdbx_seq_one_letter_code
_entity_poly.pdbx_strand_id
1 'polypeptide(L)' 'MSAARPASQQTFTAVETRATTLLELVCVIGEVTDDDREVVATVLHMLESGRIRLTGNFRNALPADLR' A
#
# COMPACT_ATOMS: atom_id res chain seq x y z
N MET A 1 16.80 46.21 -13.59
CA MET A 1 15.56 45.98 -12.82
C MET A 1 14.71 44.95 -13.55
N SER A 2 14.09 44.03 -12.81
CA SER A 2 13.11 42.98 -13.20
C SER A 2 13.60 41.84 -14.11
N ALA A 3 14.04 40.68 -13.58
CA ALA A 3 13.29 39.62 -12.88
C ALA A 3 12.41 38.74 -13.81
N ALA A 4 13.04 37.77 -14.48
CA ALA A 4 12.34 36.59 -14.98
C ALA A 4 12.34 35.54 -13.87
N ARG A 5 11.19 35.37 -13.21
CA ARG A 5 10.95 34.35 -12.17
C ARG A 5 11.20 32.96 -12.76
N PRO A 6 11.98 32.08 -12.12
CA PRO A 6 12.06 30.70 -12.57
C PRO A 6 10.69 30.03 -12.39
N ALA A 7 10.23 29.40 -13.47
CA ALA A 7 9.00 28.63 -13.53
C ALA A 7 8.97 27.61 -12.39
N SER A 8 7.87 27.61 -11.66
CA SER A 8 7.56 26.69 -10.58
C SER A 8 7.77 25.25 -11.03
N GLN A 9 8.87 24.64 -10.58
CA GLN A 9 9.13 23.23 -10.74
C GLN A 9 8.09 22.50 -9.91
N GLN A 10 7.00 22.05 -10.56
CA GLN A 10 6.01 21.21 -9.91
C GLN A 10 6.70 19.92 -9.52
N THR A 11 7.06 19.81 -8.25
CA THR A 11 7.54 18.58 -7.64
C THR A 11 6.36 17.62 -7.61
N PHE A 12 6.17 16.85 -8.68
CA PHE A 12 5.37 15.65 -8.60
C PHE A 12 6.10 14.72 -7.64
N THR A 13 5.65 14.68 -6.39
CA THR A 13 6.11 13.69 -5.42
C THR A 13 5.64 12.33 -5.95
N ALA A 14 6.50 11.68 -6.73
CA ALA A 14 6.28 10.30 -7.12
C ALA A 14 6.16 9.50 -5.83
N VAL A 15 4.97 8.96 -5.57
CA VAL A 15 4.74 8.07 -4.44
C VAL A 15 5.62 6.85 -4.67
N GLU A 16 6.73 6.77 -3.95
CA GLU A 16 7.69 5.69 -4.08
C GLU A 16 7.00 4.39 -3.66
N THR A 17 6.68 3.57 -4.65
CA THR A 17 5.98 2.31 -4.40
C THR A 17 7.01 1.30 -3.89
N ARG A 18 7.01 1.03 -2.59
CA ARG A 18 7.85 0.00 -1.99
C ARG A 18 7.30 -1.38 -2.29
N ALA A 19 8.15 -2.27 -2.79
CA ALA A 19 7.84 -3.68 -2.94
C ALA A 19 8.20 -4.41 -1.64
N THR A 20 7.27 -5.21 -1.14
CA THR A 20 7.45 -6.07 0.04
C THR A 20 6.71 -7.38 -0.20
N THR A 21 6.94 -8.37 0.66
CA THR A 21 6.19 -9.63 0.62
C THR A 21 4.92 -9.51 1.47
N LEU A 22 3.89 -10.29 1.14
CA LEU A 22 2.67 -10.35 1.96
C LEU A 22 2.99 -10.83 3.40
N LEU A 23 3.96 -11.74 3.55
CA LEU A 23 4.38 -12.24 4.85
C LEU A 23 4.97 -11.11 5.71
N GLU A 24 5.88 -10.31 5.16
CA GLU A 24 6.49 -9.19 5.87
C GLU A 24 5.42 -8.17 6.31
N LEU A 25 4.46 -7.85 5.43
CA LEU A 25 3.34 -6.98 5.79
C LEU A 25 2.50 -7.56 6.93
N VAL A 26 2.15 -8.85 6.86
CA VAL A 26 1.37 -9.54 7.90
C VAL A 26 2.11 -9.55 9.23
N CYS A 27 3.42 -9.82 9.22
CA CYS A 27 4.24 -9.81 10.44
C CYS A 27 4.23 -8.42 11.10
N VAL A 28 4.43 -7.36 10.34
CA VAL A 28 4.43 -5.98 10.87
C VAL A 28 3.07 -5.59 11.45
N ILE A 29 1.97 -6.00 10.82
CA ILE A 29 0.63 -5.74 11.37
C ILE A 29 0.41 -6.56 12.64
N GLY A 30 0.89 -7.80 12.69
CA GLY A 30 0.84 -8.64 13.90
C GLY A 30 1.70 -8.14 15.06
N GLU A 31 2.64 -7.21 14.83
CA GLU A 31 3.37 -6.54 15.92
C GLU A 31 2.53 -5.49 16.64
N VAL A 32 1.45 -4.98 16.00
CA VAL A 32 0.59 -3.93 16.57
C VAL A 32 -0.76 -4.44 17.04
N THR A 33 -1.12 -5.68 16.72
CA THR A 33 -2.33 -6.36 17.22
C THR A 33 -2.08 -7.84 17.44
N ASP A 34 -2.62 -8.38 18.52
CA ASP A 34 -2.59 -9.82 18.84
C ASP A 34 -3.81 -10.59 18.26
N ASP A 35 -4.73 -9.91 17.57
CA ASP A 35 -5.92 -10.54 16.97
C ASP A 35 -5.73 -10.82 15.47
N ASP A 36 -5.67 -12.10 15.12
CA ASP A 36 -5.50 -12.54 13.72
C ASP A 36 -6.61 -12.00 12.78
N ARG A 37 -7.82 -11.74 13.28
CA ARG A 37 -8.93 -11.22 12.46
C ARG A 37 -8.69 -9.76 12.12
N GLU A 38 -8.16 -8.97 13.06
CA GLU A 38 -7.74 -7.59 12.81
C GLU A 38 -6.58 -7.51 11.80
N VAL A 39 -5.62 -8.44 11.87
CA VAL A 39 -4.54 -8.53 10.87
C VAL A 39 -5.12 -8.73 9.47
N VAL A 40 -5.99 -9.74 9.30
CA VAL A 40 -6.62 -10.05 8.02
C VAL A 40 -7.50 -8.90 7.53
N ALA A 41 -8.32 -8.31 8.41
CA ALA A 41 -9.19 -7.18 8.08
C ALA A 41 -8.37 -5.96 7.61
N THR A 42 -7.23 -5.71 8.24
CA THR A 42 -6.33 -4.61 7.88
C THR A 42 -5.71 -4.82 6.51
N VAL A 43 -5.17 -6.02 6.24
CA VAL A 43 -4.61 -6.37 4.92
C VAL A 43 -5.68 -6.28 3.84
N LEU A 44 -6.88 -6.80 4.10
CA LEU A 44 -8.00 -6.73 3.16
C LEU A 44 -8.40 -5.28 2.87
N HIS A 45 -8.53 -4.45 3.90
CA HIS A 45 -8.83 -3.03 3.73
C HIS A 45 -7.76 -2.32 2.89
N MET A 46 -6.48 -2.61 3.11
CA MET A 46 -5.39 -2.04 2.31
C MET A 46 -5.43 -2.48 0.84
N LEU A 47 -5.85 -3.72 0.58
CA LEU A 47 -6.04 -4.24 -0.79
C LEU A 47 -7.23 -3.57 -1.48
N GLU A 48 -8.39 -3.57 -0.84
CA GLU A 48 -9.64 -3.01 -1.38
C GLU A 48 -9.54 -1.50 -1.62
N SER A 49 -8.83 -0.79 -0.73
CA SER A 49 -8.57 0.65 -0.90
C SER A 49 -7.47 0.97 -1.91
N GLY A 50 -6.78 -0.04 -2.45
CA GLY A 50 -5.69 0.13 -3.41
C GLY A 50 -4.40 0.68 -2.81
N ARG A 51 -4.27 0.75 -1.47
CA ARG A 51 -3.02 1.14 -0.79
C ARG A 51 -1.92 0.12 -1.01
N ILE A 52 -2.28 -1.15 -1.13
CA ILE A 52 -1.38 -2.21 -1.56
C ILE A 52 -1.95 -2.90 -2.79
N ARG A 53 -1.06 -3.42 -3.63
CA ARG A 53 -1.41 -4.23 -4.79
C ARG A 53 -0.57 -5.49 -4.76
N LEU A 54 -1.22 -6.65 -4.76
CA LEU A 54 -0.49 -7.91 -4.88
C LEU A 54 0.13 -8.00 -6.28
N THR A 55 1.43 -8.28 -6.33
CA THR A 55 2.20 -8.46 -7.56
C THR A 55 2.62 -9.92 -7.69
N GLY A 56 2.53 -10.49 -8.90
CA GLY A 56 2.94 -11.88 -9.17
C GLY A 56 1.77 -12.87 -9.27
N ASN A 57 1.92 -14.05 -8.67
CA ASN A 57 0.96 -15.17 -8.80
C ASN A 57 -0.38 -14.94 -8.08
N PHE A 58 -0.48 -13.87 -7.31
CA PHE A 58 -1.67 -13.45 -6.58
C PHE A 58 -2.48 -12.37 -7.34
N ARG A 59 -2.13 -12.09 -8.60
CA ARG A 59 -2.92 -11.20 -9.46
C ARG A 59 -4.34 -11.76 -9.57
N ASN A 60 -5.32 -10.94 -9.21
CA ASN A 60 -6.75 -11.27 -9.15
C ASN A 60 -7.16 -12.27 -8.06
N ALA A 61 -6.30 -12.55 -7.08
CA ALA A 61 -6.73 -13.21 -5.84
C ALA A 61 -7.46 -12.19 -4.96
N LEU A 62 -8.71 -11.89 -5.31
CA LEU A 62 -9.67 -11.42 -4.31
C LEU A 62 -9.99 -12.62 -3.43
N PRO A 63 -10.03 -12.48 -2.09
CA PRO A 63 -10.52 -13.53 -1.23
C PRO A 63 -12.03 -13.68 -1.44
N ALA A 64 -12.42 -14.38 -2.51
CA ALA A 64 -13.81 -14.69 -2.83
C ALA A 64 -14.47 -15.55 -1.73
N ASP A 65 -13.65 -16.18 -0.88
CA ASP A 65 -14.06 -17.10 0.18
C ASP A 65 -14.06 -16.48 1.60
N LEU A 66 -13.84 -15.17 1.76
CA LEU A 66 -13.93 -14.48 3.05
C LEU A 66 -15.24 -13.67 3.17
N ARG A 67 -16.37 -14.35 2.98
CA ARG A 67 -17.74 -13.81 3.10
C ARG A 67 -18.52 -14.57 4.14
#